data_AF-A0A932D2T2-F1
#
_entry.id   AF-A0A932D2T2-F1
#
_cell.length_a   1.000
_cell.length_b   1.000
_cell.length_c   1.000
_cell.angle_alpha   90.00
_cell.angle_beta   90.00
_cell.angle_gamma   90.00
#
_symmetry.space_group_name_H-M   'P 1'
#
loop_
_entity.id
_entity.type
_entity.pdbx_description
1 polymer ?
#
loop_
_entity_poly.entity_id
_entity_poly.type
_entity_poly.pdbx_seq_one_letter_code
_entity_poly.pdbx_strand_id
1 'polypeptide(L)'
;MTRALLALLVVVVAGCETSHADTRSRPPDGGRPLVVPASNSPSTPTVAPAPPPADPAPSSTSVGSPNDGRLVAGVPVPSTGLGFKLNERRINVDSFFGTTELVGAIARAAEVVEHEQPSSTLVINDLSFPGGGPIPHHGSHQAGRDADILFYLTDLRGRPVASRGVVIEPDGTGTDFKDLADPADDEQVELDVRRTWRLVRAMVEDPDALVQRIFVAEHVRTMLLAEAERVRAPRRAKDRAGDAMCQPGTPHDDHLHIRLFCTVEDMRAGCLDGNPMYPWRRLELRAAGILEPMMATGRRRRAEPAETTPAAATPPEPRPHRLVKALLERRRGWSRTPHPGRPWCN
;
A
#
# COMPACT_ATOMS: atom_id res chain seq x y z
N MET A 1 11.49 38.42 45.17
CA MET A 1 10.97 37.51 46.21
C MET A 1 10.93 36.11 45.61
N THR A 2 11.73 35.26 46.22
CA THR A 2 12.11 33.88 45.88
C THR A 2 10.99 32.89 46.22
N ARG A 3 10.84 31.83 45.40
CA ARG A 3 10.51 30.42 45.73
C ARG A 3 9.79 29.76 44.55
N ALA A 4 9.94 28.49 44.22
CA ALA A 4 11.00 27.48 44.28
C ALA A 4 10.38 26.23 43.60
N LEU A 5 11.14 25.56 42.74
CA LEU A 5 10.80 24.25 42.16
C LEU A 5 10.64 23.18 43.26
N LEU A 6 9.83 22.14 42.99
CA LEU A 6 10.12 20.80 43.50
C LEU A 6 9.75 19.74 42.44
N ALA A 7 10.78 19.12 41.86
CA ALA A 7 10.69 17.90 41.06
C ALA A 7 10.98 16.70 41.99
N LEU A 8 10.17 15.65 41.89
CA LEU A 8 10.35 14.43 42.67
C LEU A 8 11.11 13.40 41.83
N LEU A 9 12.34 13.12 42.24
CA LEU A 9 13.19 12.04 41.73
C LEU A 9 13.14 10.90 42.76
N VAL A 10 12.76 9.69 42.35
CA VAL A 10 12.82 8.49 43.20
C VAL A 10 14.06 7.69 42.82
N VAL A 11 14.99 7.58 43.77
CA VAL A 11 16.18 6.71 43.73
C VAL A 11 15.87 5.49 44.59
N VAL A 12 16.13 4.29 44.07
CA VAL A 12 16.10 3.04 44.84
C VAL A 12 17.52 2.48 44.86
N VAL A 13 18.10 2.34 46.06
CA VAL A 13 19.36 1.63 46.30
C VAL A 13 19.16 0.60 47.42
N ALA A 14 19.53 -0.64 47.05
CA ALA A 14 20.04 -1.80 47.80
C ALA A 14 19.69 -2.02 49.28
N GLY A 15 19.30 -3.27 49.57
CA GLY A 15 19.44 -3.91 50.88
C GLY A 15 19.93 -5.35 50.70
N CYS A 16 21.10 -5.65 51.28
CA CYS A 16 21.68 -6.99 51.44
C CYS A 16 20.99 -7.73 52.59
N GLU A 17 20.81 -9.04 52.47
CA GLU A 17 20.60 -9.93 53.62
C GLU A 17 21.49 -11.18 53.52
N THR A 18 22.12 -11.49 54.65
CA THR A 18 23.01 -12.62 54.91
C THR A 18 22.34 -13.60 55.87
N SER A 19 22.49 -14.92 55.64
CA SER A 19 22.44 -15.97 56.68
C SER A 19 22.90 -17.29 56.04
N HIS A 20 24.08 -17.78 56.39
CA HIS A 20 24.43 -18.69 57.49
C HIS A 20 24.56 -20.17 57.06
N ALA A 21 25.83 -20.59 57.13
CA ALA A 21 26.45 -21.89 57.09
C ALA A 21 25.66 -23.08 57.67
N ASP A 22 25.85 -24.25 57.04
CA ASP A 22 25.96 -25.51 57.77
C ASP A 22 27.22 -26.25 57.33
N THR A 23 27.92 -26.80 58.31
CA THR A 23 29.30 -27.31 58.23
C THR A 23 29.28 -28.75 58.72
N ARG A 24 29.63 -29.73 57.88
CA ARG A 24 30.10 -31.03 58.35
C ARG A 24 31.26 -31.55 57.50
N SER A 25 32.20 -32.14 58.21
CA SER A 25 33.63 -32.29 57.95
C SER A 25 34.03 -33.70 57.49
N ARG A 26 35.13 -33.82 56.72
CA ARG A 26 36.08 -34.95 56.75
C ARG A 26 37.46 -34.54 56.15
N PRO A 27 38.57 -35.23 56.54
CA PRO A 27 39.92 -34.66 56.71
C PRO A 27 40.85 -34.83 55.49
N PRO A 28 42.10 -34.30 55.53
CA PRO A 28 42.91 -34.00 54.36
C PRO A 28 43.87 -35.16 54.00
N ASP A 29 44.23 -35.28 52.72
CA ASP A 29 45.65 -35.36 52.31
C ASP A 29 45.82 -35.35 50.78
N GLY A 30 46.99 -34.91 50.32
CA GLY A 30 47.51 -35.24 48.99
C GLY A 30 47.60 -34.07 48.01
N GLY A 31 48.68 -33.30 48.12
CA GLY A 31 49.00 -32.20 47.20
C GLY A 31 49.17 -32.63 45.74
N ARG A 32 48.76 -31.74 44.83
CA ARG A 32 49.26 -31.64 43.46
C ARG A 32 49.43 -30.16 43.08
N PRO A 33 50.44 -29.80 42.27
CA PRO A 33 50.81 -28.41 42.03
C PRO A 33 49.73 -27.64 41.29
N LEU A 34 49.55 -26.37 41.66
CA LEU A 34 48.71 -25.40 40.95
C LEU A 34 49.32 -25.16 39.55
N VAL A 35 48.76 -25.82 38.53
CA VAL A 35 49.04 -25.48 37.12
C VAL A 35 48.27 -24.19 36.82
N VAL A 36 48.98 -23.10 36.57
CA VAL A 36 48.40 -21.87 36.03
C VAL A 36 47.99 -22.16 34.57
N PRO A 37 46.71 -22.09 34.19
CA PRO A 37 46.35 -22.24 32.79
C PRO A 37 46.75 -20.98 32.03
N ALA A 38 47.53 -21.19 30.97
CA ALA A 38 47.92 -20.17 30.03
C ALA A 38 46.69 -19.49 29.39
N SER A 39 46.80 -18.18 29.20
CA SER A 39 45.90 -17.34 28.43
C SER A 39 45.73 -17.92 27.02
N ASN A 40 44.53 -18.42 26.69
CA ASN A 40 44.15 -18.73 25.32
C ASN A 40 43.37 -17.56 24.73
N SER A 41 43.90 -17.03 23.64
CA SER A 41 43.35 -15.95 22.81
C SER A 41 41.91 -16.22 22.34
N PRO A 42 41.11 -15.16 22.08
CA PRO A 42 39.72 -15.31 21.67
C PRO A 42 39.63 -15.98 20.29
N SER A 43 38.87 -17.07 20.21
CA SER A 43 38.52 -17.75 18.97
C SER A 43 37.55 -16.88 18.17
N THR A 44 37.93 -16.52 16.94
CA THR A 44 37.08 -15.82 15.97
C THR A 44 35.85 -16.68 15.66
N PRO A 45 34.62 -16.15 15.75
CA PRO A 45 33.44 -16.91 15.38
C PRO A 45 33.46 -17.15 13.86
N THR A 46 33.46 -18.43 13.47
CA THR A 46 33.31 -18.84 12.07
C THR A 46 31.90 -18.52 11.61
N VAL A 47 31.75 -17.47 10.80
CA VAL A 47 30.50 -17.14 10.12
C VAL A 47 30.23 -18.25 9.10
N ALA A 48 29.09 -18.94 9.24
CA ALA A 48 28.64 -19.91 8.25
C ALA A 48 28.48 -19.20 6.89
N PRO A 49 28.88 -19.82 5.77
CA PRO A 49 28.72 -19.22 4.45
C PRO A 49 27.23 -18.94 4.18
N ALA A 50 26.95 -17.74 3.66
CA ALA A 50 25.61 -17.36 3.25
C ALA A 50 25.05 -18.38 2.24
N PRO A 51 23.73 -18.65 2.26
CA PRO A 51 23.10 -19.48 1.24
C PRO A 51 23.35 -18.88 -0.15
N PRO A 52 23.45 -19.72 -1.20
CA PRO A 52 23.61 -19.22 -2.56
C PRO A 52 22.48 -18.24 -2.91
N PRO A 53 22.74 -17.24 -3.77
CA PRO A 53 21.69 -16.34 -4.22
C PRO A 53 20.55 -17.17 -4.81
N ALA A 54 19.33 -16.89 -4.36
CA ALA A 54 18.13 -17.44 -4.98
C ALA A 54 18.19 -17.16 -6.49
N ASP A 55 17.72 -18.11 -7.30
CA ASP A 55 17.55 -17.88 -8.74
C ASP A 55 16.88 -16.51 -8.96
N PRO A 56 17.33 -15.71 -9.94
CA PRO A 56 16.66 -14.45 -10.24
C PRO A 56 15.18 -14.76 -10.45
N ALA A 57 14.31 -14.07 -9.70
CA ALA A 57 12.87 -14.21 -9.83
C ALA A 57 12.52 -14.21 -11.33
N PRO A 58 11.60 -15.07 -11.78
CA PRO A 58 11.22 -15.11 -13.20
C PRO A 58 10.93 -13.69 -13.66
N SER A 59 11.64 -13.22 -14.69
CA SER A 59 11.55 -11.83 -15.14
C SER A 59 10.20 -11.65 -15.83
N SER A 60 9.19 -11.23 -15.08
CA SER A 60 7.94 -10.73 -15.66
C SER A 60 8.24 -9.55 -16.58
N THR A 61 7.40 -9.34 -17.59
CA THR A 61 7.56 -8.19 -18.49
C THR A 61 6.23 -7.52 -18.77
N SER A 62 6.14 -6.23 -18.46
CA SER A 62 5.04 -5.38 -18.93
C SER A 62 5.27 -5.00 -20.39
N VAL A 63 4.26 -5.16 -21.25
CA VAL A 63 4.33 -4.74 -22.66
C VAL A 63 3.14 -3.85 -23.00
N GLY A 64 3.38 -2.76 -23.73
CA GLY A 64 2.37 -1.80 -24.11
C GLY A 64 1.98 -0.85 -22.97
N SER A 65 0.80 -0.26 -23.10
CA SER A 65 0.27 0.74 -22.16
C SER A 65 -0.62 0.08 -21.09
N PRO A 66 -0.89 0.75 -19.96
CA PRO A 66 -1.77 0.22 -18.91
C PRO A 66 -3.19 -0.17 -19.40
N ASN A 67 -3.66 0.41 -20.51
CA ASN A 67 -5.00 0.25 -21.08
C ASN A 67 -5.02 -0.39 -22.48
N ASP A 68 -3.87 -0.77 -23.00
CA ASP A 68 -3.68 -1.50 -24.25
C ASP A 68 -2.32 -2.20 -24.15
N GLY A 69 -2.30 -3.29 -23.39
CA GLY A 69 -1.08 -3.94 -22.96
C GLY A 69 -1.30 -5.41 -22.63
N ARG A 70 -0.20 -6.08 -22.31
CA ARG A 70 -0.18 -7.46 -21.84
C ARG A 70 0.91 -7.64 -20.79
N LEU A 71 0.78 -8.71 -20.03
CA LEU A 71 1.75 -9.15 -19.04
C LEU A 71 2.36 -10.47 -19.50
N VAL A 72 3.67 -10.53 -19.61
CA VAL A 72 4.42 -11.76 -19.91
C VAL A 72 5.01 -12.29 -18.62
N ALA A 73 4.87 -13.60 -18.37
CA ALA A 73 5.35 -14.27 -17.16
C ALA A 73 4.90 -13.56 -15.87
N GLY A 74 3.60 -13.23 -15.81
CA GLY A 74 3.01 -12.52 -14.67
C GLY A 74 3.22 -13.28 -13.36
N VAL A 75 3.54 -12.52 -12.31
CA VAL A 75 3.75 -13.05 -10.96
C VAL A 75 2.44 -12.98 -10.20
N PRO A 76 1.94 -14.12 -9.64
CA PRO A 76 0.76 -14.10 -8.80
C PRO A 76 1.07 -13.44 -7.46
N VAL A 77 0.14 -12.61 -6.97
CA VAL A 77 0.15 -12.17 -5.57
C VAL A 77 -0.28 -13.36 -4.69
N PRO A 78 0.46 -13.70 -3.63
CA PRO A 78 0.03 -14.72 -2.67
C PRO A 78 -1.35 -14.40 -2.08
N SER A 79 -2.18 -15.42 -1.84
CA SER A 79 -3.52 -15.24 -1.25
C SER A 79 -3.48 -14.49 0.09
N THR A 80 -2.42 -14.71 0.86
CA THR A 80 -2.10 -14.02 2.11
C THR A 80 -0.60 -13.74 2.20
N GLY A 81 -0.24 -12.68 2.89
CA GLY A 81 1.13 -12.33 3.23
C GLY A 81 1.20 -11.47 4.49
N LEU A 82 2.39 -11.05 4.87
CA LEU A 82 2.56 -10.22 6.07
C LEU A 82 1.88 -8.85 5.86
N GLY A 83 0.80 -8.61 6.60
CA GLY A 83 0.01 -7.38 6.53
C GLY A 83 -1.00 -7.30 5.39
N PHE A 84 -1.18 -8.35 4.57
CA PHE A 84 -2.14 -8.30 3.45
C PHE A 84 -2.83 -9.63 3.14
N LYS A 85 -3.97 -9.54 2.45
CA LYS A 85 -4.67 -10.66 1.81
C LYS A 85 -5.37 -10.22 0.53
N LEU A 86 -5.71 -11.18 -0.34
CA LEU A 86 -6.54 -10.93 -1.50
C LEU A 86 -8.02 -10.75 -1.10
N ASN A 87 -8.76 -9.99 -1.91
CA ASN A 87 -10.20 -9.89 -1.80
C ASN A 87 -10.88 -11.09 -2.49
N GLU A 88 -11.28 -12.08 -1.72
CA GLU A 88 -11.96 -13.29 -2.21
C GLU A 88 -13.35 -13.03 -2.82
N ARG A 89 -13.91 -11.81 -2.66
CA ARG A 89 -15.23 -11.44 -3.18
C ARG A 89 -15.19 -10.77 -4.56
N ARG A 90 -14.02 -10.66 -5.19
CA ARG A 90 -13.90 -10.03 -6.51
C ARG A 90 -14.53 -10.89 -7.60
N ILE A 91 -15.22 -10.23 -8.53
CA ILE A 91 -15.85 -10.86 -9.69
C ILE A 91 -14.77 -11.37 -10.67
N ASN A 92 -13.65 -10.65 -10.77
CA ASN A 92 -12.51 -10.99 -11.59
C ASN A 92 -11.57 -11.95 -10.82
N VAL A 93 -11.99 -13.21 -10.65
CA VAL A 93 -11.31 -14.17 -9.76
C VAL A 93 -9.83 -14.44 -10.08
N ASP A 94 -9.41 -14.19 -11.34
CA ASP A 94 -8.04 -14.42 -11.81
C ASP A 94 -7.22 -13.12 -11.97
N SER A 95 -7.74 -11.95 -11.58
CA SER A 95 -7.02 -10.67 -11.75
C SER A 95 -6.07 -10.36 -10.59
N PHE A 96 -5.19 -11.28 -10.21
CA PHE A 96 -4.24 -11.12 -9.10
C PHE A 96 -2.78 -11.31 -9.53
N PHE A 97 -2.45 -10.92 -10.76
CA PHE A 97 -1.10 -11.02 -11.33
C PHE A 97 -0.53 -9.64 -11.63
N GLY A 98 0.77 -9.47 -11.40
CA GLY A 98 1.50 -8.25 -11.69
C GLY A 98 2.91 -8.54 -12.20
N THR A 99 3.68 -7.49 -12.44
CA THR A 99 5.13 -7.63 -12.56
C THR A 99 5.75 -7.93 -11.19
N THR A 100 6.96 -8.49 -11.17
CA THR A 100 7.75 -8.73 -9.96
C THR A 100 7.89 -7.46 -9.13
N GLU A 101 8.06 -6.30 -9.77
CA GLU A 101 8.18 -5.00 -9.11
C GLU A 101 6.88 -4.60 -8.42
N LEU A 102 5.72 -4.77 -9.08
CA LEU A 102 4.42 -4.45 -8.48
C LEU A 102 4.11 -5.34 -7.29
N VAL A 103 4.25 -6.66 -7.45
CA VAL A 103 3.97 -7.63 -6.37
C VAL A 103 4.91 -7.39 -5.20
N GLY A 104 6.20 -7.17 -5.47
CA GLY A 104 7.20 -6.86 -4.45
C GLY A 104 6.93 -5.55 -3.72
N ALA A 105 6.55 -4.49 -4.44
CA ALA A 105 6.22 -3.19 -3.84
C ALA A 105 5.03 -3.29 -2.89
N ILE A 106 3.97 -4.00 -3.29
CA ILE A 106 2.79 -4.21 -2.44
C ILE A 106 3.17 -4.98 -1.17
N ALA A 107 3.92 -6.08 -1.31
CA ALA A 107 4.33 -6.90 -0.17
C ALA A 107 5.20 -6.12 0.83
N ARG A 108 6.21 -5.39 0.34
CA ARG A 108 7.08 -4.56 1.18
C ARG A 108 6.32 -3.44 1.86
N ALA A 109 5.41 -2.76 1.15
CA ALA A 109 4.63 -1.67 1.71
C ALA A 109 3.64 -2.17 2.78
N ALA A 110 3.01 -3.33 2.57
CA ALA A 110 2.14 -3.97 3.56
C ALA A 110 2.92 -4.42 4.81
N GLU A 111 4.09 -5.05 4.62
CA GLU A 111 4.98 -5.45 5.71
C GLU A 111 5.38 -4.26 6.58
N VAL A 112 5.74 -3.14 5.96
CA VAL A 112 6.08 -1.90 6.66
C VAL A 112 4.92 -1.39 7.53
N VAL A 113 3.68 -1.45 7.02
CA VAL A 113 2.51 -1.03 7.80
C VAL A 113 2.25 -2.01 8.94
N GLU A 114 2.35 -3.31 8.71
CA GLU A 114 2.14 -4.34 9.74
C GLU A 114 3.13 -4.19 10.90
N HIS A 115 4.42 -3.97 10.60
CA HIS A 115 5.44 -3.80 11.64
C HIS A 115 5.26 -2.51 12.46
N GLU A 116 4.88 -1.40 11.82
CA GLU A 116 4.79 -0.10 12.49
C GLU A 116 3.42 0.19 13.10
N GLN A 117 2.35 -0.37 12.52
CA GLN A 117 0.95 -0.10 12.87
C GLN A 117 0.11 -1.40 12.79
N PRO A 118 0.41 -2.42 13.63
CA PRO A 118 -0.23 -3.73 13.55
C PRO A 118 -1.73 -3.68 13.80
N SER A 119 -2.40 -4.83 13.64
CA SER A 119 -3.84 -5.05 13.93
C SER A 119 -4.82 -4.67 12.81
N SER A 120 -4.35 -4.44 11.59
CA SER A 120 -5.22 -4.36 10.41
C SER A 120 -4.58 -5.09 9.24
N THR A 121 -5.39 -5.61 8.34
CA THR A 121 -4.90 -6.35 7.17
C THR A 121 -5.32 -5.61 5.91
N LEU A 122 -4.35 -5.23 5.09
CA LEU A 122 -4.58 -4.66 3.78
C LEU A 122 -5.32 -5.65 2.90
N VAL A 123 -6.32 -5.19 2.17
CA VAL A 123 -7.04 -6.04 1.21
C VAL A 123 -6.75 -5.56 -0.21
N ILE A 124 -6.23 -6.50 -1.00
CA ILE A 124 -5.85 -6.29 -2.40
C ILE A 124 -7.02 -6.69 -3.29
N ASN A 125 -7.47 -5.78 -4.15
CA ASN A 125 -8.45 -6.02 -5.19
C ASN A 125 -7.72 -6.39 -6.50
N ASP A 126 -8.19 -5.88 -7.64
CA ASP A 126 -7.77 -6.33 -8.95
C ASP A 126 -6.39 -5.75 -9.31
N LEU A 127 -5.50 -6.62 -9.78
CA LEU A 127 -4.32 -6.32 -10.57
C LEU A 127 -4.62 -6.71 -12.02
N SER A 128 -3.72 -7.42 -12.70
CA SER A 128 -3.91 -7.97 -14.04
C SER A 128 -4.31 -9.43 -14.02
N PHE A 129 -4.89 -9.91 -15.14
CA PHE A 129 -4.91 -11.34 -15.45
C PHE A 129 -3.49 -11.90 -15.65
N PRO A 130 -3.27 -13.23 -15.61
CA PRO A 130 -1.94 -13.84 -15.78
C PRO A 130 -1.19 -13.38 -17.04
N GLY A 131 -1.93 -13.19 -18.14
CA GLY A 131 -1.41 -12.67 -19.42
C GLY A 131 -1.68 -11.18 -19.65
N GLY A 132 -2.27 -10.48 -18.68
CA GLY A 132 -2.76 -9.12 -18.85
C GLY A 132 -3.97 -9.02 -19.78
N GLY A 133 -4.10 -7.89 -20.48
CA GLY A 133 -5.22 -7.61 -21.39
C GLY A 133 -6.47 -7.04 -20.70
N PRO A 134 -7.55 -6.77 -21.45
CA PRO A 134 -8.74 -6.09 -20.96
C PRO A 134 -9.46 -6.86 -19.84
N ILE A 135 -9.79 -6.15 -18.76
CA ILE A 135 -10.56 -6.68 -17.62
C ILE A 135 -11.95 -6.03 -17.62
N PRO A 136 -13.05 -6.82 -17.45
CA PRO A 136 -14.39 -6.26 -17.29
C PRO A 136 -14.45 -5.17 -16.22
N HIS A 137 -15.20 -4.10 -16.50
CA HIS A 137 -15.36 -2.91 -15.65
C HIS A 137 -14.13 -2.01 -15.45
N HIS A 138 -12.95 -2.43 -15.90
CA HIS A 138 -11.72 -1.64 -15.78
C HIS A 138 -11.41 -0.79 -17.00
N GLY A 139 -10.66 0.29 -16.77
CA GLY A 139 -10.10 1.16 -17.81
C GLY A 139 -8.60 0.93 -18.09
N SER A 140 -7.91 0.21 -17.21
CA SER A 140 -6.49 -0.16 -17.31
C SER A 140 -6.27 -1.58 -16.75
N HIS A 141 -5.19 -1.84 -16.01
CA HIS A 141 -4.86 -3.16 -15.45
C HIS A 141 -4.45 -4.21 -16.49
N GLN A 142 -4.05 -3.78 -17.69
CA GLN A 142 -3.76 -4.72 -18.78
C GLN A 142 -2.29 -5.16 -18.83
N ALA A 143 -1.38 -4.43 -18.18
CA ALA A 143 0.07 -4.59 -18.37
C ALA A 143 0.82 -4.99 -17.09
N GLY A 144 0.14 -5.43 -16.03
CA GLY A 144 0.78 -5.91 -14.79
C GLY A 144 1.37 -4.83 -13.88
N ARG A 145 1.07 -3.55 -14.13
CA ARG A 145 1.63 -2.40 -13.40
C ARG A 145 0.60 -1.58 -12.63
N ASP A 146 -0.66 -2.03 -12.60
CA ASP A 146 -1.74 -1.41 -11.86
C ASP A 146 -2.23 -2.34 -10.74
N ALA A 147 -2.59 -1.77 -9.59
CA ALA A 147 -3.23 -2.50 -8.49
C ALA A 147 -4.28 -1.65 -7.80
N ASP A 148 -5.46 -2.22 -7.57
CA ASP A 148 -6.47 -1.66 -6.69
C ASP A 148 -6.26 -2.18 -5.27
N ILE A 149 -6.10 -1.27 -4.32
CA ILE A 149 -5.84 -1.60 -2.92
C ILE A 149 -6.86 -0.88 -2.06
N LEU A 150 -7.63 -1.63 -1.27
CA LEU A 150 -8.64 -1.06 -0.38
C LEU A 150 -7.99 -0.22 0.73
N PHE A 151 -8.70 0.82 1.18
CA PHE A 151 -8.22 1.63 2.30
C PHE A 151 -8.17 0.81 3.59
N TYR A 152 -7.29 1.23 4.51
CA TYR A 152 -7.43 0.81 5.90
C TYR A 152 -8.62 1.54 6.53
N LEU A 153 -9.36 0.85 7.38
CA LEU A 153 -10.59 1.36 7.99
C LEU A 153 -10.54 1.19 9.52
N THR A 154 -11.25 2.06 10.22
CA THR A 154 -11.59 1.91 11.64
C THR A 154 -13.10 1.88 11.85
N ASP A 155 -13.54 1.37 12.99
CA ASP A 155 -14.88 1.68 13.49
C ASP A 155 -14.95 3.12 14.04
N LEU A 156 -16.14 3.57 14.43
CA LEU A 156 -16.37 4.90 15.03
C LEU A 156 -15.67 5.10 16.40
N ARG A 157 -15.01 4.09 16.95
CA ARG A 157 -14.19 4.18 18.17
C ARG A 157 -12.70 4.22 17.84
N GLY A 158 -12.33 4.30 16.56
CA GLY A 158 -10.95 4.30 16.08
C GLY A 158 -10.26 2.94 16.17
N ARG A 159 -11.01 1.84 16.36
CA ARG A 159 -10.42 0.49 16.36
C ARG A 159 -10.29 0.00 14.93
N PRO A 160 -9.14 -0.55 14.52
CA PRO A 160 -8.99 -1.06 13.16
C PRO A 160 -10.01 -2.14 12.84
N VAL A 161 -10.57 -2.08 11.64
CA VAL A 161 -11.45 -3.11 11.09
C VAL A 161 -10.86 -3.61 9.76
N ALA A 162 -11.37 -4.75 9.28
CA ALA A 162 -10.93 -5.27 8.00
C ALA A 162 -11.24 -4.28 6.87
N SER A 163 -10.27 -4.07 5.97
CA SER A 163 -10.46 -3.28 4.75
C SER A 163 -11.60 -3.85 3.89
N ARG A 164 -12.46 -2.96 3.39
CA ARG A 164 -13.62 -3.25 2.54
C ARG A 164 -13.78 -2.12 1.52
N GLY A 165 -14.45 -2.42 0.40
CA GLY A 165 -14.72 -1.45 -0.66
C GLY A 165 -15.83 -0.48 -0.24
N VAL A 166 -15.52 0.36 0.74
CA VAL A 166 -16.45 1.34 1.31
C VAL A 166 -16.13 2.71 0.75
N VAL A 167 -17.16 3.36 0.24
CA VAL A 167 -17.08 4.75 -0.20
C VAL A 167 -16.84 5.64 1.02
N ILE A 168 -15.74 6.36 0.99
CA ILE A 168 -15.36 7.36 1.98
C ILE A 168 -15.93 8.70 1.55
N GLU A 169 -16.68 9.32 2.45
CA GLU A 169 -17.26 10.65 2.29
C GLU A 169 -16.24 11.75 2.63
N PRO A 170 -16.51 13.03 2.31
CA PRO A 170 -15.57 14.13 2.56
C PRO A 170 -15.19 14.36 4.02
N ASP A 171 -15.99 13.87 4.97
CA ASP A 171 -15.69 13.92 6.40
C ASP A 171 -14.87 12.72 6.90
N GLY A 172 -14.52 11.78 6.02
CA GLY A 172 -13.75 10.57 6.34
C GLY A 172 -14.58 9.37 6.77
N THR A 173 -15.91 9.53 6.90
CA THR A 173 -16.82 8.43 7.25
C THR A 173 -17.21 7.61 6.03
N GLY A 174 -17.69 6.39 6.25
CA GLY A 174 -18.26 5.54 5.23
C GLY A 174 -19.21 4.54 5.83
N THR A 175 -20.07 3.96 5.01
CA THR A 175 -21.02 2.92 5.41
C THR A 175 -20.79 1.68 4.56
N ASP A 176 -20.50 0.55 5.20
CA ASP A 176 -20.50 -0.76 4.57
C ASP A 176 -21.94 -1.29 4.57
N PHE A 177 -22.64 -1.08 3.45
CA PHE A 177 -23.95 -1.64 3.20
C PHE A 177 -23.80 -3.11 2.83
N LYS A 178 -24.03 -4.01 3.79
CA LYS A 178 -23.85 -5.45 3.56
C LYS A 178 -24.99 -6.02 2.75
N ASP A 179 -26.21 -5.97 3.28
CA ASP A 179 -27.42 -6.24 2.53
C ASP A 179 -28.17 -4.93 2.31
N LEU A 180 -28.22 -4.48 1.06
CA LEU A 180 -28.96 -3.26 0.68
C LEU A 180 -30.46 -3.33 1.04
N ALA A 181 -31.00 -4.52 1.32
CA ALA A 181 -32.36 -4.72 1.78
C ALA A 181 -32.53 -4.68 3.31
N ASP A 182 -31.46 -4.78 4.10
CA ASP A 182 -31.51 -4.80 5.57
C ASP A 182 -30.65 -3.68 6.20
N PRO A 183 -31.23 -2.50 6.45
CA PRO A 183 -30.52 -1.40 7.11
C PRO A 183 -30.01 -1.71 8.53
N ALA A 184 -30.44 -2.82 9.14
CA ALA A 184 -29.99 -3.20 10.47
C ALA A 184 -28.57 -3.80 10.47
N ASP A 185 -28.04 -4.19 9.30
CA ASP A 185 -26.71 -4.79 9.18
C ASP A 185 -25.61 -3.83 8.67
N ASP A 186 -26.00 -2.59 8.37
CA ASP A 186 -25.12 -1.48 7.96
C ASP A 186 -24.04 -1.20 9.02
N GLU A 187 -22.78 -1.24 8.62
CA GLU A 187 -21.64 -0.94 9.49
C GLU A 187 -21.05 0.44 9.17
N GLN A 188 -21.04 1.34 10.15
CA GLN A 188 -20.36 2.62 10.04
C GLN A 188 -18.85 2.46 10.28
N VAL A 189 -18.07 3.03 9.37
CA VAL A 189 -16.60 3.01 9.39
C VAL A 189 -16.03 4.41 9.16
N GLU A 190 -14.76 4.56 9.48
CA GLU A 190 -13.96 5.73 9.15
C GLU A 190 -12.70 5.31 8.39
N LEU A 191 -12.18 6.18 7.54
CA LEU A 191 -10.88 6.02 6.93
C LEU A 191 -9.80 5.98 8.02
N ASP A 192 -9.03 4.90 8.10
CA ASP A 192 -7.80 4.89 8.89
C ASP A 192 -6.73 5.68 8.13
N VAL A 193 -6.78 7.00 8.31
CA VAL A 193 -5.87 7.92 7.63
C VAL A 193 -4.41 7.62 7.99
N ARG A 194 -4.15 7.14 9.21
CA ARG A 194 -2.78 6.86 9.70
C ARG A 194 -2.15 5.69 8.97
N ARG A 195 -2.85 4.56 8.89
CA ARG A 195 -2.38 3.36 8.19
C ARG A 195 -2.38 3.56 6.68
N THR A 196 -3.41 4.21 6.14
CA THR A 196 -3.51 4.49 4.71
C THR A 196 -2.40 5.45 4.26
N TRP A 197 -2.10 6.50 5.03
CA TRP A 197 -0.95 7.36 4.75
C TRP A 197 0.37 6.58 4.86
N ARG A 198 0.52 5.71 5.85
CA ARG A 198 1.76 4.93 6.02
C ARG A 198 2.04 4.01 4.84
N LEU A 199 1.00 3.41 4.27
CA LEU A 199 1.06 2.62 3.04
C LEU A 199 1.52 3.48 1.85
N VAL A 200 0.86 4.62 1.61
CA VAL A 200 1.22 5.55 0.53
C VAL A 200 2.67 6.00 0.68
N ARG A 201 3.08 6.34 1.89
CA ARG A 201 4.45 6.73 2.20
C ARG A 201 5.44 5.61 1.89
N ALA A 202 5.15 4.38 2.32
CA ALA A 202 6.01 3.22 2.04
C ALA A 202 6.20 3.03 0.53
N MET A 203 5.12 3.12 -0.25
CA MET A 203 5.16 3.00 -1.70
C MET A 203 5.99 4.10 -2.38
N VAL A 204 5.86 5.36 -1.98
CA VAL A 204 6.60 6.46 -2.64
C VAL A 204 8.06 6.62 -2.18
N GLU A 205 8.40 6.04 -1.02
CA GLU A 205 9.77 5.99 -0.50
C GLU A 205 10.55 4.77 -0.99
N ASP A 206 9.86 3.69 -1.36
CA ASP A 206 10.48 2.48 -1.91
C ASP A 206 11.17 2.81 -3.26
N PRO A 207 12.50 2.60 -3.37
CA PRO A 207 13.25 2.91 -4.57
C PRO A 207 12.91 1.98 -5.75
N ASP A 208 12.38 0.79 -5.49
CA ASP A 208 12.02 -0.21 -6.49
C ASP A 208 10.54 -0.06 -6.90
N ALA A 209 9.70 0.50 -6.03
CA ALA A 209 8.33 0.90 -6.36
C ALA A 209 8.37 2.22 -7.15
N LEU A 210 8.62 2.12 -8.45
CA LEU A 210 8.64 3.27 -9.38
C LEU A 210 7.22 3.88 -9.54
N VAL A 211 6.62 4.41 -8.48
CA VAL A 211 5.24 4.92 -8.47
C VAL A 211 5.09 6.08 -9.47
N GLN A 212 4.18 5.90 -10.43
CA GLN A 212 3.79 6.89 -11.43
C GLN A 212 2.51 7.61 -11.03
N ARG A 213 1.50 6.88 -10.56
CA ARG A 213 0.20 7.44 -10.13
C ARG A 213 -0.31 6.70 -8.92
N ILE A 214 -1.07 7.42 -8.11
CA ILE A 214 -2.01 6.87 -7.14
C ILE A 214 -3.33 7.57 -7.41
N PHE A 215 -4.26 6.90 -8.09
CA PHE A 215 -5.60 7.44 -8.30
C PHE A 215 -6.41 7.28 -7.03
N VAL A 216 -6.93 8.41 -6.55
CA VAL A 216 -7.65 8.51 -5.27
C VAL A 216 -8.50 9.78 -5.27
N ALA A 217 -9.64 9.75 -4.58
CA ALA A 217 -10.53 10.89 -4.50
C ALA A 217 -9.86 12.09 -3.80
N GLU A 218 -10.24 13.31 -4.20
CA GLU A 218 -9.57 14.53 -3.77
C GLU A 218 -9.71 14.80 -2.26
N HIS A 219 -10.87 14.48 -1.67
CA HIS A 219 -11.06 14.60 -0.24
C HIS A 219 -10.20 13.58 0.53
N VAL A 220 -10.08 12.36 0.04
CA VAL A 220 -9.18 11.34 0.62
C VAL A 220 -7.72 11.78 0.49
N ARG A 221 -7.29 12.25 -0.68
CA ARG A 221 -5.96 12.87 -0.88
C ARG A 221 -5.69 13.97 0.15
N THR A 222 -6.68 14.84 0.38
CA THR A 222 -6.57 15.96 1.33
C THR A 222 -6.36 15.44 2.76
N MET A 223 -7.13 14.44 3.19
CA MET A 223 -6.96 13.79 4.49
C MET A 223 -5.57 13.16 4.65
N LEU A 224 -5.10 12.43 3.62
CA LEU A 224 -3.79 11.77 3.65
C LEU A 224 -2.63 12.78 3.72
N LEU A 225 -2.70 13.89 3.00
CA LEU A 225 -1.67 14.93 3.07
C LEU A 225 -1.74 15.74 4.38
N ALA A 226 -2.93 15.94 4.94
CA ALA A 226 -3.06 16.53 6.26
C ALA A 226 -2.41 15.65 7.34
N GLU A 227 -2.57 14.32 7.24
CA GLU A 227 -1.88 13.37 8.10
C GLU A 227 -0.36 13.41 7.91
N ALA A 228 0.10 13.50 6.65
CA ALA A 228 1.51 13.66 6.33
C ALA A 228 2.14 14.88 7.02
N GLU A 229 1.43 16.00 7.04
CA GLU A 229 1.85 17.20 7.78
C GLU A 229 1.81 16.98 9.30
N ARG A 230 0.73 16.37 9.80
CA ARG A 230 0.54 16.10 11.24
C ARG A 230 1.67 15.25 11.82
N VAL A 231 2.13 14.24 11.09
CA VAL A 231 3.25 13.36 11.50
C VAL A 231 4.62 13.90 11.12
N ARG A 232 4.70 15.10 10.52
CA ARG A 232 5.94 15.72 10.04
C ARG A 232 6.73 14.78 9.11
N ALA A 233 6.04 14.16 8.17
CA ALA A 233 6.66 13.25 7.21
C ALA A 233 7.78 13.94 6.41
N PRO A 234 8.82 13.19 5.96
CA PRO A 234 9.91 13.77 5.18
C PRO A 234 9.40 14.52 3.96
N ARG A 235 9.98 15.70 3.68
CA ARG A 235 9.56 16.57 2.56
C ARG A 235 9.52 15.81 1.23
N ARG A 236 10.51 14.96 0.95
CA ARG A 236 10.57 14.15 -0.27
C ARG A 236 9.36 13.20 -0.41
N ALA A 237 8.92 12.58 0.68
CA ALA A 237 7.76 11.70 0.67
C ALA A 237 6.46 12.48 0.45
N LYS A 238 6.31 13.64 1.10
CA LYS A 238 5.17 14.54 0.90
C LYS A 238 5.07 15.05 -0.53
N ASP A 239 6.19 15.51 -1.09
CA ASP A 239 6.25 15.99 -2.48
C ASP A 239 5.89 14.86 -3.46
N ARG A 240 6.52 13.68 -3.33
CA ARG A 240 6.24 12.52 -4.19
C ARG A 240 4.78 12.06 -4.09
N ALA A 241 4.24 11.94 -2.87
CA ALA A 241 2.85 11.54 -2.67
C ALA A 241 1.88 12.59 -3.22
N GLY A 242 2.18 13.88 -2.99
CA GLY A 242 1.38 15.00 -3.50
C GLY A 242 1.34 15.07 -5.03
N ASP A 243 2.45 14.74 -5.69
CA ASP A 243 2.59 14.70 -7.14
C ASP A 243 1.95 13.44 -7.78
N ALA A 244 1.98 12.30 -7.07
CA ALA A 244 1.45 11.02 -7.55
C ALA A 244 -0.06 10.88 -7.30
N MET A 245 -0.58 11.40 -6.19
CA MET A 245 -2.00 11.32 -5.84
C MET A 245 -2.84 12.31 -6.64
N CYS A 246 -3.69 11.78 -7.53
CA CYS A 246 -4.60 12.58 -8.34
C CYS A 246 -5.94 11.86 -8.54
N GLN A 247 -7.05 12.60 -8.48
CA GLN A 247 -8.35 12.05 -8.80
C GLN A 247 -8.55 11.96 -10.33
N PRO A 248 -8.96 10.80 -10.89
CA PRO A 248 -9.34 10.69 -12.29
C PRO A 248 -10.86 10.96 -12.46
N GLY A 249 -11.45 10.54 -13.58
CA GLY A 249 -12.89 10.74 -13.84
C GLY A 249 -13.79 10.05 -12.80
N THR A 250 -13.56 8.76 -12.55
CA THR A 250 -14.18 8.06 -11.41
C THR A 250 -13.41 8.44 -10.14
N PRO A 251 -14.06 8.82 -9.02
CA PRO A 251 -13.35 9.38 -7.87
C PRO A 251 -12.28 8.50 -7.24
N HIS A 252 -12.45 7.17 -7.20
CA HIS A 252 -11.63 6.28 -6.35
C HIS A 252 -11.75 6.70 -4.88
N ASP A 253 -13.00 6.81 -4.43
CA ASP A 253 -13.36 7.14 -3.05
C ASP A 253 -13.51 5.89 -2.16
N ASP A 254 -13.18 4.70 -2.67
CA ASP A 254 -13.26 3.41 -1.97
C ASP A 254 -11.96 2.58 -2.02
N HIS A 255 -10.95 3.03 -2.77
CA HIS A 255 -9.64 2.37 -2.88
C HIS A 255 -8.54 3.32 -3.39
N LEU A 256 -7.28 2.89 -3.26
CA LEU A 256 -6.12 3.42 -3.97
C LEU A 256 -5.90 2.60 -5.24
N HIS A 257 -5.95 3.23 -6.41
CA HIS A 257 -5.45 2.60 -7.64
C HIS A 257 -4.02 3.06 -7.88
N ILE A 258 -3.07 2.16 -7.66
CA ILE A 258 -1.64 2.42 -7.78
C ILE A 258 -1.15 2.01 -9.17
N ARG A 259 -0.33 2.85 -9.80
CA ARG A 259 0.37 2.55 -11.05
C ARG A 259 1.87 2.76 -10.91
N LEU A 260 2.65 1.79 -11.40
CA LEU A 260 4.10 1.92 -11.54
C LEU A 260 4.51 2.33 -12.96
N PHE A 261 5.61 3.09 -13.07
CA PHE A 261 6.33 3.30 -14.33
C PHE A 261 6.83 1.97 -14.89
N CYS A 262 7.11 1.94 -16.20
CA CYS A 262 7.88 0.84 -16.79
C CYS A 262 9.28 0.82 -16.19
N THR A 263 9.85 -0.38 -15.96
CA THR A 263 11.29 -0.54 -15.72
C THR A 263 12.08 -0.26 -17.00
N VAL A 264 13.41 -0.11 -16.89
CA VAL A 264 14.27 0.10 -18.08
C VAL A 264 14.22 -1.13 -19.00
N GLU A 265 14.18 -2.31 -18.40
CA GLU A 265 14.06 -3.62 -19.04
C GLU A 265 12.72 -3.72 -19.78
N ASP A 266 11.61 -3.40 -19.11
CA ASP A 266 10.28 -3.42 -19.70
C ASP A 266 10.15 -2.41 -20.84
N MET A 267 10.72 -1.20 -20.70
CA MET A 267 10.74 -0.21 -21.80
C MET A 267 11.44 -0.75 -23.04
N ARG A 268 12.57 -1.44 -22.88
CA ARG A 268 13.29 -2.09 -24.00
C ARG A 268 12.47 -3.22 -24.62
N ALA A 269 11.59 -3.85 -23.85
CA ALA A 269 10.66 -4.87 -24.30
C ALA A 269 9.34 -4.31 -24.87
N GLY A 270 9.19 -2.99 -24.97
CA GLY A 270 8.01 -2.33 -25.56
C GLY A 270 6.95 -1.88 -24.56
N CYS A 271 7.29 -1.75 -23.27
CA CYS A 271 6.45 -1.08 -22.29
C CYS A 271 6.32 0.42 -22.58
N LEU A 272 5.11 0.95 -22.43
CA LEU A 272 4.79 2.34 -22.70
C LEU A 272 4.23 3.01 -21.45
N ASP A 273 4.86 4.11 -21.04
CA ASP A 273 4.38 4.95 -19.94
C ASP A 273 3.40 6.02 -20.40
N GLY A 274 2.60 6.52 -19.46
CA GLY A 274 1.72 7.69 -19.67
C GLY A 274 2.28 8.95 -19.01
N ASN A 275 1.61 10.08 -19.24
CA ASN A 275 1.92 11.31 -18.51
C ASN A 275 1.42 11.23 -17.05
N PRO A 276 2.21 11.77 -16.10
CA PRO A 276 3.36 12.63 -16.27
C PRO A 276 4.68 11.85 -16.17
N MET A 277 5.70 12.34 -16.87
CA MET A 277 7.08 11.90 -16.65
C MET A 277 7.79 12.91 -15.74
N TYR A 278 7.88 12.57 -14.44
CA TYR A 278 8.50 13.43 -13.44
C TYR A 278 9.97 13.73 -13.75
N PRO A 279 10.52 14.89 -13.32
CA PRO A 279 11.92 15.23 -13.55
C PRO A 279 12.90 14.18 -13.05
N TRP A 280 12.64 13.59 -11.87
CA TRP A 280 13.49 12.54 -11.30
C TRP A 280 13.51 11.29 -12.18
N ARG A 281 12.36 10.88 -12.73
CA ARG A 281 12.26 9.71 -13.61
C ARG A 281 12.98 9.95 -14.93
N ARG A 282 12.87 11.16 -15.50
CA ARG A 282 13.60 11.56 -16.72
C ARG A 282 15.12 11.49 -16.52
N LEU A 283 15.62 11.90 -15.36
CA LEU A 283 17.06 11.82 -15.05
C LEU A 283 17.53 10.37 -14.95
N GLU A 284 16.77 9.52 -14.27
CA GLU A 284 17.06 8.09 -14.14
C GLU A 284 17.08 7.39 -15.52
N LEU A 285 16.09 7.65 -16.37
CA LEU A 285 16.03 7.11 -17.72
C LEU A 285 17.21 7.55 -18.59
N ARG A 286 17.60 8.82 -18.53
CA ARG A 286 18.78 9.33 -19.24
C ARG A 286 20.06 8.66 -18.77
N ALA A 287 20.21 8.44 -17.47
CA ALA A 287 21.35 7.71 -16.90
C ALA A 287 21.39 6.25 -17.40
N ALA A 288 20.23 5.63 -17.66
CA ALA A 288 20.10 4.30 -18.24
C ALA A 288 20.19 4.26 -19.79
N GLY A 289 20.50 5.39 -20.44
CA GLY A 289 20.61 5.50 -21.90
C GLY A 289 19.29 5.64 -22.65
N ILE A 290 18.16 5.84 -21.94
CA ILE A 290 16.85 6.11 -22.53
C ILE A 290 16.65 7.63 -22.58
N LEU A 291 17.01 8.24 -23.71
CA LEU A 291 16.90 9.69 -23.89
C LEU A 291 15.47 10.15 -24.16
N GLU A 292 14.73 9.39 -24.97
CA GLU A 292 13.35 9.65 -25.36
C GLU A 292 12.51 8.40 -25.12
N PRO A 293 11.89 8.24 -23.93
CA PRO A 293 11.08 7.06 -23.64
C PRO A 293 9.85 7.04 -24.55
N MET A 294 9.54 5.86 -25.09
CA MET A 294 8.31 5.67 -25.84
C MET A 294 7.11 5.83 -24.90
N MET A 295 6.23 6.76 -25.23
CA MET A 295 5.04 7.07 -24.44
C MET A 295 3.80 6.49 -25.11
N ALA A 296 2.84 6.05 -24.31
CA ALA A 296 1.53 5.64 -24.79
C ALA A 296 0.83 6.84 -25.46
N THR A 297 0.45 6.70 -26.72
CA THR A 297 -0.23 7.74 -27.48
C THR A 297 -1.74 7.50 -27.47
N GLY A 298 -2.48 8.40 -26.81
CA GLY A 298 -3.94 8.44 -26.84
C GLY A 298 -4.65 7.36 -25.99
N ARG A 299 -5.87 7.67 -25.55
CA ARG A 299 -6.78 6.64 -25.03
C ARG A 299 -7.30 5.85 -26.22
N ARG A 300 -7.21 4.52 -26.19
CA ARG A 300 -8.15 3.69 -26.97
C ARG A 300 -9.56 4.18 -26.62
N ARG A 301 -10.36 4.52 -27.63
CA ARG A 301 -11.81 4.66 -27.44
C ARG A 301 -12.29 3.35 -26.83
N ARG A 302 -12.79 3.40 -25.60
CA ARG A 302 -13.57 2.28 -25.05
C ARG A 302 -14.68 2.04 -26.07
N ALA A 303 -14.96 0.79 -26.41
CA ALA A 303 -16.22 0.50 -27.09
C ALA A 303 -17.31 1.13 -26.21
N GLU A 304 -18.11 2.03 -26.78
CA GLU A 304 -19.25 2.57 -26.04
C GLU A 304 -20.09 1.37 -25.63
N PRO A 305 -20.50 1.27 -24.34
CA PRO A 305 -21.43 0.24 -23.96
C PRO A 305 -22.63 0.34 -24.91
N ALA A 306 -23.06 -0.79 -25.46
CA ALA A 306 -24.22 -0.79 -26.34
C ALA A 306 -25.37 -0.08 -25.63
N GLU A 307 -25.84 1.02 -26.21
CA GLU A 307 -27.00 1.72 -25.67
C GLU A 307 -28.16 0.71 -25.65
N THR A 308 -28.68 0.43 -24.47
CA THR A 308 -29.93 -0.32 -24.35
C THR A 308 -31.00 0.48 -25.07
N THR A 309 -31.57 -0.08 -26.13
CA THR A 309 -32.67 0.58 -26.82
C THR A 309 -33.84 0.76 -25.84
N PRO A 310 -34.68 1.80 -26.00
CA PRO A 310 -35.86 1.98 -25.16
C PRO A 310 -36.80 0.76 -25.13
N ALA A 311 -36.75 -0.08 -26.17
CA ALA A 311 -37.50 -1.33 -26.25
C ALA A 311 -36.87 -2.49 -25.46
N ALA A 312 -35.56 -2.45 -25.20
CA ALA A 312 -34.83 -3.39 -24.35
C ALA A 312 -34.68 -2.92 -22.90
N ALA A 313 -35.05 -1.67 -22.61
CA ALA A 313 -35.07 -1.13 -21.26
C ALA A 313 -36.22 -1.76 -20.46
N THR A 314 -35.89 -2.34 -19.31
CA THR A 314 -36.88 -2.73 -18.30
C THR A 314 -37.75 -1.50 -17.96
N PRO A 315 -39.07 -1.64 -17.76
CA PRO A 315 -39.92 -0.52 -17.36
C PRO A 315 -39.30 0.25 -16.19
N PRO A 316 -39.40 1.59 -16.17
CA PRO A 316 -38.71 2.41 -15.19
C PRO A 316 -39.07 1.94 -13.79
N GLU A 317 -38.04 1.61 -13.02
CA GLU A 317 -38.19 1.31 -11.60
C GLU A 317 -38.90 2.48 -10.89
N PRO A 318 -39.61 2.21 -9.77
CA PRO A 318 -40.18 3.26 -8.96
C PRO A 318 -39.15 4.36 -8.65
N ARG A 319 -39.63 5.61 -8.55
CA ARG A 319 -38.78 6.77 -8.26
C ARG A 319 -37.80 6.42 -7.13
N PRO A 320 -36.48 6.63 -7.31
CA PRO A 320 -35.49 6.25 -6.31
C PRO A 320 -35.84 6.91 -4.98
N HIS A 321 -35.73 6.13 -3.90
CA HIS A 321 -36.05 6.59 -2.55
C HIS A 321 -35.32 7.93 -2.26
N ARG A 322 -35.96 8.84 -1.50
CA ARG A 322 -35.43 10.20 -1.27
C ARG A 322 -33.98 10.20 -0.76
N LEU A 323 -33.62 9.20 0.07
CA LEU A 323 -32.26 9.03 0.60
C LEU A 323 -31.25 8.65 -0.49
N VAL A 324 -31.62 7.77 -1.43
CA VAL A 324 -30.80 7.39 -2.58
C VAL A 324 -30.58 8.59 -3.49
N LYS A 325 -31.65 9.35 -3.78
CA LYS A 325 -31.54 10.58 -4.59
C LYS A 325 -30.60 11.60 -3.92
N ALA A 326 -30.74 11.82 -2.62
CA ALA A 326 -29.87 12.72 -1.87
C ALA A 326 -28.41 12.24 -1.87
N LEU A 327 -28.15 10.93 -1.70
CA LEU A 327 -26.82 10.34 -1.82
C LEU A 327 -26.22 10.61 -3.20
N LEU A 328 -26.95 10.29 -4.28
CA LEU A 328 -26.49 10.50 -5.65
C LEU A 328 -26.23 11.98 -5.95
N GLU A 329 -27.07 12.89 -5.47
CA GLU A 329 -26.89 14.34 -5.61
C GLU A 329 -25.66 14.84 -4.88
N ARG A 330 -25.42 14.40 -3.63
CA ARG A 330 -24.17 14.70 -2.92
C ARG A 330 -22.96 14.23 -3.73
N ARG A 331 -22.99 12.97 -4.19
CA ARG A 331 -21.88 12.38 -4.96
C ARG A 331 -21.55 13.11 -6.26
N ARG A 332 -22.54 13.69 -6.94
CA ARG A 332 -22.29 14.48 -8.17
C ARG A 332 -21.31 15.63 -7.95
N GLY A 333 -21.26 16.19 -6.74
CA GLY A 333 -20.38 17.31 -6.41
C GLY A 333 -18.89 17.00 -6.53
N TRP A 334 -18.49 15.77 -6.17
CA TRP A 334 -17.10 15.30 -6.24
C TRP A 334 -16.86 14.21 -7.28
N SER A 335 -17.89 13.82 -8.05
CA SER A 335 -17.73 12.92 -9.21
C SER A 335 -17.09 13.60 -10.42
N ARG A 336 -16.88 14.92 -10.39
CA ARG A 336 -16.16 15.63 -11.45
C ARG A 336 -14.68 15.64 -11.14
N THR A 337 -13.86 15.33 -12.13
CA THR A 337 -12.40 15.47 -12.03
C THR A 337 -12.06 16.90 -11.61
N PRO A 338 -11.42 17.11 -10.44
CA PRO A 338 -10.99 18.43 -10.02
C PRO A 338 -9.82 18.89 -10.89
N HIS A 339 -9.77 20.19 -11.18
CA HIS A 339 -8.63 20.82 -11.87
C HIS A 339 -7.97 21.83 -10.91
N PRO A 340 -7.24 21.36 -9.89
CA PRO A 340 -6.71 22.22 -8.83
C PRO A 340 -5.49 23.06 -9.27
N GLY A 341 -5.19 23.11 -10.56
CA GLY A 341 -4.00 23.80 -11.10
C GLY A 341 -2.68 23.13 -10.72
N ARG A 342 -2.70 21.86 -10.30
CA ARG A 342 -1.48 21.13 -9.93
C ARG A 342 -0.75 20.65 -11.18
N PRO A 343 0.59 20.79 -11.26
CA PRO A 343 1.35 20.50 -12.48
C PRO A 343 1.15 19.10 -13.05
N TRP A 344 0.83 18.14 -12.19
CA TRP A 344 0.79 16.71 -12.54
C TRP A 344 -0.62 16.12 -12.52
N CYS A 345 -1.61 16.84 -12.00
CA CYS A 345 -3.02 16.40 -11.96
C CYS A 345 -3.84 17.27 -12.93
N ASN A 346 -3.90 16.83 -14.19
CA ASN A 346 -4.67 17.47 -15.26
C ASN A 346 -5.80 16.56 -15.74
#